data_AF-A0A933FJ32-F1
#
_entry.id   AF-A0A933FJ32-F1
#
_cell.length_a   1.000
_cell.length_b   1.000
_cell.length_c   1.000
_cell.angle_alpha   90.00
_cell.angle_beta   90.00
_cell.angle_gamma   90.00
#
_symmetry.space_group_name_H-M   'P 1'
#
loop_
_entity.id
_entity.type
_entity.pdbx_description
1 polymer ?
#
loop_
_entity_poly.entity_id
_entity_poly.type
_entity_poly.pdbx_seq_one_letter_code
_entity_poly.pdbx_strand_id
1 'polypeptide(L)' 'MDANTLRTKSREILAQDLKEAQARLKELRFKLSSNQLKDVRELRELKRGIARINTILAQTSKDEAGTSV' A
#
# COMPACT_ATOMS: atom_id res chain seq x y z
N MET A 1 3.51 5.78 8.75
CA MET A 1 2.48 4.73 8.55
C MET A 1 2.88 3.54 9.42
N ASP A 2 2.30 3.49 10.62
CA ASP A 2 2.60 2.51 11.66
C ASP A 2 1.86 1.20 11.42
N ALA A 3 2.58 0.08 11.51
CA ALA A 3 2.07 -1.25 11.15
C ALA A 3 0.94 -1.76 12.08
N ASN A 4 0.81 -1.20 13.28
CA ASN A 4 -0.18 -1.63 14.27
C ASN A 4 -1.60 -1.11 13.98
N THR A 5 -1.76 0.02 13.29
CA THR A 5 -3.09 0.56 12.95
C THR A 5 -3.68 -0.08 11.70
N LEU A 6 -2.86 -0.66 10.82
CA LEU A 6 -3.34 -1.38 9.63
C LEU A 6 -3.91 -2.76 9.97
N ARG A 7 -3.47 -3.40 11.06
CA ARG A 7 -4.01 -4.70 11.50
C ARG A 7 -5.40 -4.60 12.12
N THR A 8 -5.74 -3.45 12.71
CA THR A 8 -7.04 -3.17 13.32
C THR A 8 -8.06 -2.58 12.33
N LYS A 9 -7.60 -2.03 11.20
CA LYS A 9 -8.48 -1.56 10.13
C LYS A 9 -9.01 -2.73 9.30
N SER A 10 -10.30 -2.72 8.99
CA SER A 10 -10.96 -3.72 8.15
C SER A 10 -10.25 -3.87 6.79
N ARG A 11 -10.27 -5.10 6.24
CA ARG A 11 -9.76 -5.43 4.89
C ARG A 11 -10.24 -4.42 3.82
N GLU A 12 -11.45 -3.88 3.98
CA GLU A 12 -12.05 -2.87 3.10
C GLU A 12 -11.29 -1.55 3.10
N ILE A 13 -10.90 -1.03 4.27
CA ILE A 13 -10.15 0.23 4.40
C ILE A 13 -8.74 0.05 3.82
N LEU A 14 -8.12 -1.11 4.04
CA LEU A 14 -6.84 -1.45 3.42
C LEU A 14 -6.93 -1.48 1.89
N ALA A 15 -8.00 -2.06 1.33
CA ALA A 15 -8.23 -2.07 -0.10
C ALA A 15 -8.48 -0.66 -0.67
N GLN A 16 -9.14 0.21 0.11
CA GLN A 16 -9.38 1.61 -0.24
C GLN A 16 -8.08 2.43 -0.25
N ASP A 17 -7.28 2.34 0.83
CA ASP A 17 -5.95 2.96 0.94
C ASP A 17 -5.03 2.49 -0.21
N LEU A 18 -5.12 1.21 -0.59
CA LEU A 18 -4.37 0.65 -1.71
C LEU A 18 -4.78 1.31 -3.05
N LYS A 19 -6.08 1.44 -3.31
CA LYS A 19 -6.59 2.12 -4.51
C LYS A 19 -6.16 3.58 -4.57
N GLU A 20 -6.25 4.30 -3.45
CA GLU A 20 -5.83 5.70 -3.38
C GLU A 20 -4.31 5.84 -3.62
N ALA A 21 -3.51 4.99 -2.99
CA ALA A 21 -2.07 4.97 -3.19
C ALA A 21 -1.69 4.62 -4.65
N GLN A 22 -2.41 3.71 -5.31
CA GLN A 22 -2.21 3.41 -6.73
C GLN A 22 -2.58 4.59 -7.64
N ALA A 23 -3.65 5.32 -7.33
CA ALA A 23 -4.05 6.52 -8.06
C ALA A 23 -2.98 7.61 -7.95
N ARG A 24 -2.51 7.90 -6.72
CA ARG A 24 -1.39 8.83 -6.49
C ARG A 24 -0.12 8.36 -7.21
N LEU A 25 0.14 7.06 -7.27
CA LEU A 25 1.31 6.51 -7.96
C LEU A 25 1.25 6.75 -9.46
N LYS A 26 0.08 6.62 -10.09
CA LYS A 26 -0.12 6.97 -11.50
C LYS A 26 0.17 8.46 -11.71
N GLU A 27 -0.40 9.32 -10.89
CA GLU A 27 -0.24 10.77 -11.01
C GLU A 27 1.23 11.19 -10.83
N LEU A 28 1.93 10.63 -9.84
CA LEU A 28 3.37 10.84 -9.65
C LEU A 28 4.20 10.28 -10.80
N ARG A 29 3.79 9.16 -11.42
CA ARG A 29 4.44 8.63 -12.63
C ARG A 29 4.28 9.58 -13.81
N PHE A 30 3.11 10.21 -13.98
CA PHE A 30 2.90 11.23 -15.01
C PHE A 30 3.75 12.48 -14.75
N LYS A 31 3.83 12.95 -13.49
CA LYS A 31 4.70 14.07 -13.12
C LYS A 31 6.19 13.74 -13.29
N LEU A 32 6.58 12.49 -13.02
CA LEU A 32 7.93 11.99 -13.28
C LEU A 32 8.25 11.92 -14.76
N SER A 33 7.33 11.45 -15.62
CA SER A 33 7.55 11.41 -17.08
C SER A 33 7.60 12.81 -17.69
N SER A 34 6.91 13.78 -17.09
CA SER A 34 7.02 15.21 -17.42
C SER A 34 8.34 15.83 -16.94
N ASN A 35 9.21 15.06 -16.26
CA ASN A 35 10.46 15.52 -15.67
C ASN A 35 10.31 16.68 -14.65
N GLN A 36 9.09 16.90 -14.15
CA GLN A 36 8.70 17.96 -13.21
C GLN A 36 8.75 17.48 -11.75
N LEU A 37 9.05 16.20 -11.50
CA LEU A 37 9.09 15.64 -10.16
C LEU A 37 10.46 15.86 -9.51
N LYS A 38 10.55 16.84 -8.61
CA LYS A 38 11.74 17.06 -7.78
C LYS A 38 11.94 15.95 -6.74
N ASP A 39 10.85 15.41 -6.19
CA ASP A 39 10.89 14.45 -5.10
C ASP A 39 10.59 13.01 -5.54
N VAL A 40 11.59 12.38 -6.17
CA VAL A 40 11.57 10.94 -6.49
C VAL A 40 11.44 10.06 -5.24
N ARG A 41 11.74 10.63 -4.06
CA ARG A 41 11.65 9.97 -2.76
C ARG A 41 10.21 9.61 -2.38
N GLU A 42 9.25 10.49 -2.64
CA GLU A 42 7.83 10.25 -2.37
C GLU A 42 7.32 9.03 -3.15
N LEU A 43 7.71 8.88 -4.41
CA LEU A 43 7.35 7.72 -5.22
C LEU A 43 7.85 6.40 -4.60
N ARG A 44 9.04 6.44 -3.99
CA ARG A 44 9.66 5.29 -3.33
C ARG A 44 8.93 4.95 -2.02
N GLU A 45 8.53 5.96 -1.26
CA GLU A 45 7.75 5.79 -0.02
C GLU A 45 6.35 5.25 -0.30
N LEU A 46 5.68 5.78 -1.33
CA LEU A 46 4.36 5.33 -1.76
C LEU A 46 4.38 3.85 -2.19
N LYS A 47 5.40 3.44 -2.96
CA LYS A 47 5.62 2.02 -3.31
C LYS A 47 5.81 1.13 -2.08
N ARG A 48 6.57 1.59 -1.08
CA ARG A 48 6.76 0.87 0.19
C ARG A 48 5.48 0.81 1.02
N GLY A 49 4.59 1.80 0.91
CA GLY A 49 3.26 1.78 1.50
C GLY A 49 2.39 0.67 0.91
N ILE A 50 2.28 0.63 -0.42
CA ILE A 50 1.50 -0.39 -1.16
C ILE A 50 2.01 -1.81 -0.82
N ALA A 51 3.33 -2.01 -0.83
CA ALA A 51 3.92 -3.30 -0.50
C ALA A 51 3.56 -3.77 0.91
N ARG A 52 3.58 -2.86 1.90
CA ARG A 52 3.19 -3.17 3.28
C ARG A 52 1.71 -3.55 3.40
N ILE A 53 0.82 -2.84 2.73
CA ILE A 53 -0.62 -3.16 2.71
C ILE A 53 -0.84 -4.57 2.14
N ASN A 54 -0.20 -4.89 1.01
CA ASN A 54 -0.29 -6.22 0.42
C ASN A 54 0.24 -7.32 1.34
N THR A 55 1.36 -7.08 2.04
CA THR A 55 1.91 -8.05 2.99
C THR A 55 0.96 -8.29 4.16
N ILE A 56 0.31 -7.24 4.68
CA ILE A 56 -0.66 -7.39 5.78
C ILE A 56 -1.87 -8.19 5.30
N LEU A 57 -2.45 -7.86 4.14
CA LEU A 57 -3.56 -8.62 3.55
C LEU A 57 -3.20 -10.10 3.36
N ALA A 58 -1.99 -10.38 2.86
CA ALA A 58 -1.51 -11.74 2.68
C ALA A 58 -1.25 -12.48 4.00
N GLN A 59 -0.77 -11.78 5.04
CA GLN A 59 -0.62 -12.33 6.39
C GLN A 59 -1.98 -12.71 6.98
N THR A 60 -2.98 -11.83 6.91
CA THR A 60 -4.34 -12.12 7.41
C THR A 60 -4.94 -13.34 6.72
N SER A 61 -4.75 -13.47 5.40
CA SER A 61 -5.23 -14.65 4.65
C SER A 61 -4.46 -15.93 5.00
N LYS A 62 -3.18 -15.86 5.35
CA LYS A 62 -2.39 -17.02 5.78
C LYS A 62 -2.72 -17.49 7.19
N ASP A 63 -3.00 -16.56 8.11
CA ASP A 63 -3.45 -16.88 9.47
C ASP A 63 -4.79 -17.65 9.46
N GLU A 64 -5.73 -17.21 8.61
CA GLU A 64 -7.01 -17.90 8.40
C GLU A 64 -6.84 -19.31 7.79
N ALA A 65 -5.82 -19.52 6.96
CA ALA A 65 -5.53 -20.83 6.34
C ALA A 65 -4.77 -21.80 7.26
N GLY A 66 -4.13 -21.31 8.34
CA GLY A 66 -3.37 -22.12 9.29
C GLY A 66 -4.20 -22.74 10.42
N THR A 67 -5.48 -22.40 10.55
CA THR A 67 -6.35 -22.87 11.65
C THR A 67 -7.14 -24.14 11.29
N SER A 68 -6.70 -24.88 10.27
CA SER A 68 -7.28 -26.17 9.90
C SER A 68 -6.22 -27.27 9.93
N VAL A 69 -5.67 -27.54 11.11
CA VAL A 69 -5.06 -28.83 11.49
C VAL A 69 -5.40 -29.12 12.94
#